data_AF-A0A1G4Q386-F1
#
_entry.id   AF-A0A1G4Q386-F1
#
_cell.length_a   1.000
_cell.length_b   1.000
_cell.length_c   1.000
_cell.angle_alpha   90.00
_cell.angle_beta   90.00
_cell.angle_gamma   90.00
#
_symmetry.space_group_name_H-M   'P 1'
#
loop_
_entity.id
_entity.type
_entity.pdbx_description
1 polymer ?
#
loop_
_entity_poly.entity_id
_entity_poly.type
_entity_poly.pdbx_seq_one_letter_code
_entity_poly.pdbx_strand_id
1 'polypeptide(L)'
;MSDDVGDDEPIPLRDAAQFFFHGRLTKSALRTEARKGNLEIVRIANKDFVTRNAIRRMIESCTQKTAQQTSSNQRGISAQEALRLKLQRRRGEG
;
A
#
# COMPACT_ATOMS: atom_id res chain seq x y z
N MET A 1 -8.70 -5.79 -31.54
CA MET A 1 -9.47 -6.93 -31.01
C MET A 1 -9.93 -6.51 -29.63
N SER A 2 -11.23 -6.57 -29.35
CA SER A 2 -11.75 -6.22 -28.02
C SER A 2 -11.43 -7.39 -27.11
N ASP A 3 -10.39 -7.24 -26.29
CA ASP A 3 -10.06 -8.15 -25.20
C ASP A 3 -11.08 -7.94 -24.06
N ASP A 4 -12.30 -8.44 -24.29
CA ASP A 4 -13.41 -8.36 -23.35
C ASP A 4 -13.23 -9.45 -22.28
N VAL A 5 -12.30 -9.21 -21.35
CA VAL A 5 -12.15 -10.04 -20.16
C VAL A 5 -13.28 -9.70 -19.19
N GLY A 6 -14.09 -10.70 -18.82
CA GLY A 6 -15.14 -10.57 -17.82
C GLY A 6 -14.61 -10.13 -16.45
N ASP A 7 -15.46 -9.48 -15.65
CA ASP A 7 -15.05 -8.87 -14.38
C ASP A 7 -14.44 -9.87 -13.38
N ASP A 8 -14.97 -11.09 -13.36
CA ASP A 8 -14.59 -12.19 -12.46
C ASP A 8 -13.86 -13.33 -13.17
N GLU A 9 -13.46 -13.14 -14.43
CA GLU A 9 -12.68 -14.12 -15.16
C GLU A 9 -11.23 -14.17 -14.61
N PRO A 10 -10.71 -15.36 -14.25
CA PRO A 10 -9.37 -15.49 -13.71
C PRO A 10 -8.29 -15.35 -14.80
N ILE A 11 -7.50 -14.28 -14.72
CA ILE A 11 -6.39 -14.01 -15.63
C ILE A 11 -5.05 -14.34 -14.94
N PRO A 12 -4.11 -15.07 -15.59
CA PRO A 12 -2.78 -15.30 -15.04
C PRO A 12 -2.06 -13.98 -14.73
N LEU A 13 -1.33 -13.89 -13.62
CA LEU A 13 -0.62 -12.66 -13.22
C LEU A 13 0.29 -12.06 -14.32
N ARG A 14 0.93 -12.93 -15.13
CA ARG A 14 1.78 -12.49 -16.24
C ARG A 14 0.97 -11.70 -17.26
N ASP A 15 -0.20 -12.20 -17.60
CA ASP A 15 -1.05 -11.64 -18.64
C ASP A 15 -1.81 -10.43 -18.09
N ALA A 16 -2.25 -10.47 -16.83
CA ALA A 16 -2.84 -9.33 -16.13
C ALA A 16 -1.90 -8.11 -16.08
N ALA A 17 -0.60 -8.35 -15.87
CA ALA A 17 0.41 -7.28 -15.90
C ALA A 17 0.54 -6.63 -17.29
N GLN A 18 0.43 -7.43 -18.36
CA GLN A 18 0.42 -6.93 -19.73
C GLN A 18 -0.89 -6.21 -20.05
N PHE A 19 -2.01 -6.77 -19.62
CA PHE A 19 -3.34 -6.33 -19.99
C PHE A 19 -3.77 -5.05 -19.28
N PHE A 20 -3.69 -5.00 -17.95
CA PHE A 20 -4.18 -3.87 -17.17
C PHE A 20 -3.17 -2.73 -17.02
N PHE A 21 -1.87 -3.03 -17.17
CA PHE A 21 -0.80 -2.06 -16.93
C PHE A 21 0.12 -1.90 -18.13
N HIS A 22 -0.23 -2.46 -19.30
CA HIS A 22 0.58 -2.37 -20.53
C HIS A 22 2.05 -2.78 -20.31
N GLY A 23 2.28 -3.76 -19.43
CA GLY A 23 3.62 -4.25 -19.08
C GLY A 23 4.45 -3.32 -18.18
N ARG A 24 3.88 -2.21 -17.69
CA ARG A 24 4.54 -1.29 -16.74
C ARG A 24 4.71 -1.89 -15.34
N LEU A 25 3.84 -2.82 -14.98
CA LEU A 25 4.00 -3.66 -13.80
C LEU A 25 4.47 -5.05 -14.20
N THR A 26 5.16 -5.72 -13.28
CA THR A 26 5.63 -7.10 -13.46
C THR A 26 4.80 -8.07 -12.61
N LYS A 27 4.85 -9.36 -12.94
CA LYS A 27 4.29 -10.44 -12.09
C LYS A 27 4.78 -10.33 -10.64
N SER A 28 6.06 -10.02 -10.43
CA SER A 28 6.62 -9.89 -9.09
C SER A 28 6.06 -8.69 -8.33
N ALA A 29 5.82 -7.56 -9.01
CA ALA A 29 5.18 -6.38 -8.42
C ALA A 29 3.75 -6.70 -7.95
N LEU A 30 2.94 -7.39 -8.76
CA LEU A 30 1.60 -7.83 -8.35
C LEU A 30 1.65 -8.79 -7.14
N ARG A 31 2.61 -9.72 -7.10
CA ARG A 31 2.83 -10.58 -5.91
C ARG A 31 3.27 -9.80 -4.68
N THR A 32 3.88 -8.63 -4.84
CA THR A 32 4.24 -7.74 -3.73
C THR A 32 3.00 -7.04 -3.19
N GLU A 33 2.12 -6.55 -4.05
CA GLU A 33 0.84 -5.94 -3.62
C GLU A 33 -0.07 -6.95 -2.93
N ALA A 34 -0.11 -8.21 -3.41
CA ALA A 34 -0.82 -9.28 -2.70
C ALA A 34 -0.22 -9.57 -1.32
N ARG A 35 1.11 -9.55 -1.19
CA ARG A 35 1.79 -9.69 0.12
C ARG A 35 1.52 -8.53 1.07
N LYS A 36 1.25 -7.33 0.55
CA LYS A 36 0.82 -6.16 1.35
C LYS A 36 -0.66 -6.22 1.73
N GLY A 37 -1.43 -7.15 1.16
CA GLY A 37 -2.87 -7.25 1.35
C GLY A 37 -3.70 -6.36 0.43
N ASN A 38 -3.09 -5.70 -0.57
CA ASN A 38 -3.77 -4.80 -1.49
C ASN A 38 -4.42 -5.53 -2.68
N LEU A 39 -3.97 -6.75 -2.99
CA LEU A 39 -4.43 -7.52 -4.15
C LEU A 39 -4.86 -8.93 -3.75
N GLU A 40 -6.04 -9.32 -4.17
CA GLU A 40 -6.55 -10.68 -4.04
C GLU A 40 -6.01 -11.58 -5.16
N ILE A 41 -5.44 -12.74 -4.81
CA ILE A 41 -4.93 -13.74 -5.75
C ILE A 41 -5.76 -15.02 -5.61
N VAL A 42 -6.20 -15.54 -6.75
CA VAL A 42 -6.76 -16.89 -6.87
C VAL A 42 -5.62 -17.84 -7.26
N ARG A 43 -5.33 -18.85 -6.42
CA ARG A 43 -4.29 -19.85 -6.72
C ARG A 43 -4.91 -21.19 -7.12
N ILE A 44 -4.63 -21.65 -8.33
CA ILE A 44 -5.09 -22.93 -8.87
C ILE A 44 -3.88 -23.68 -9.44
N ALA A 45 -3.66 -24.93 -9.02
CA ALA A 45 -2.53 -25.76 -9.49
C ALA A 45 -1.16 -25.04 -9.43
N ASN A 46 -0.88 -24.34 -8.31
CA ASN A 46 0.34 -23.53 -8.09
C ASN A 46 0.54 -22.36 -9.07
N LYS A 47 -0.48 -22.00 -9.83
CA LYS A 47 -0.51 -20.81 -10.69
C LYS A 47 -1.36 -19.73 -10.02
N ASP A 48 -0.91 -18.50 -10.17
CA ASP A 48 -1.55 -17.32 -9.60
C ASP A 48 -2.34 -16.58 -10.66
N PHE A 49 -3.60 -16.30 -10.32
CA PHE A 49 -4.55 -15.59 -11.14
C PHE A 49 -5.13 -14.41 -10.38
N VAL A 50 -5.67 -13.46 -11.13
CA VAL A 50 -6.37 -12.27 -10.64
C VAL A 50 -7.55 -11.99 -11.55
N THR A 51 -8.59 -11.38 -11.01
CA THR A 51 -9.73 -10.91 -11.80
C THR A 51 -9.62 -9.42 -12.05
N ARG A 52 -10.33 -8.90 -13.05
CA ARG A 52 -10.41 -7.45 -13.30
C ARG A 52 -10.92 -6.70 -12.07
N ASN A 53 -11.90 -7.26 -11.39
CA ASN A 53 -12.47 -6.68 -10.17
C ASN A 53 -11.43 -6.59 -9.04
N ALA A 54 -10.61 -7.62 -8.84
CA ALA A 54 -9.52 -7.60 -7.87
C ALA A 54 -8.48 -6.50 -8.19
N ILE A 55 -8.15 -6.30 -9.46
CA ILE A 55 -7.24 -5.24 -9.90
C ILE A 55 -7.84 -3.85 -9.66
N ARG A 56 -9.14 -3.66 -9.94
CA ARG A 56 -9.84 -2.41 -9.65
C ARG A 56 -9.78 -2.06 -8.15
N ARG A 57 -10.10 -3.03 -7.28
CA ARG A 57 -10.00 -2.87 -5.81
C ARG A 57 -8.57 -2.55 -5.35
N MET A 58 -7.57 -3.17 -5.98
CA MET A 58 -6.16 -2.87 -5.70
C MET A 58 -5.81 -1.42 -6.07
N ILE A 59 -6.22 -0.94 -7.24
CA ILE A 59 -5.97 0.44 -7.67
C ILE A 59 -6.61 1.43 -6.69
N GLU A 60 -7.86 1.19 -6.28
CA GLU A 60 -8.55 1.99 -5.26
C GLU A 60 -7.77 2.02 -3.94
N SER A 61 -7.24 0.88 -3.49
CA SER A 61 -6.46 0.77 -2.25
C SER A 61 -5.08 1.45 -2.35
N CYS A 62 -4.42 1.36 -3.53
CA CYS A 62 -3.13 1.98 -3.79
C CYS A 62 -3.23 3.49 -4.09
N THR A 63 -4.43 4.01 -4.30
CA THR A 63 -4.64 5.43 -4.58
C THR A 63 -4.32 6.23 -3.32
N GLN A 64 -3.16 6.89 -3.32
CA GLN A 64 -2.81 7.85 -2.29
C GLN A 64 -3.77 9.03 -2.41
N LYS A 65 -4.73 9.11 -1.49
CA LYS A 65 -5.43 10.38 -1.24
C LYS A 65 -4.32 11.34 -0.83
N THR A 66 -4.05 12.36 -1.64
CA THR A 66 -3.14 13.45 -1.29
C THR A 66 -3.62 13.99 0.05
N ALA A 67 -3.01 13.53 1.13
CA ALA A 67 -3.23 14.10 2.43
C ALA A 67 -2.74 15.54 2.28
N GLN A 68 -3.68 16.49 2.32
CA GLN A 68 -3.38 17.80 2.84
C GLN A 68 -2.50 17.55 4.06
N GLN A 69 -1.24 17.96 4.01
CA GLN A 69 -0.24 17.64 5.02
C GLN A 69 -0.65 18.26 6.37
N THR A 70 -1.58 17.65 7.10
CA THR A 70 -1.67 17.80 8.54
C THR A 70 -0.66 16.83 9.11
N SER A 71 0.62 17.17 8.95
CA SER A 71 1.67 16.57 9.78
C SER A 71 1.41 17.04 11.21
N SER A 72 0.51 16.35 11.92
CA SER A 72 0.51 16.35 13.37
C SER A 72 1.78 15.60 13.80
N ASN A 73 2.91 16.30 13.68
CA ASN A 73 4.20 15.89 14.16
C ASN A 73 4.11 15.96 15.69
N GLN A 74 3.41 14.99 16.29
CA GLN A 74 3.51 14.69 17.70
C GLN A 74 4.91 14.09 17.93
N ARG A 75 5.92 14.96 17.82
CA ARG A 75 7.24 14.69 18.38
C ARG A 75 7.01 14.56 19.88
N GLY A 76 6.92 13.31 20.34
CA GLY A 76 7.06 13.02 21.75
C GLY A 76 8.32 13.70 22.24
N ILE A 77 8.19 14.46 23.32
CA ILE A 77 9.31 15.17 23.94
C ILE A 77 10.38 14.12 24.23
N SER A 78 11.59 14.33 23.69
CA SER A 78 12.67 13.38 23.93
C SER A 78 12.95 13.27 25.42
N ALA A 79 13.43 12.11 25.90
CA ALA A 79 13.80 11.94 27.30
C ALA A 79 14.78 13.02 27.78
N GLN A 80 15.65 13.50 26.88
CA GLN A 80 16.61 14.58 27.15
C GLN A 80 15.91 15.94 27.38
N GLU A 81 14.89 16.25 26.59
CA GLU A 81 14.14 17.50 26.68
C GLU A 81 13.21 17.53 27.89
N ALA A 82 12.59 16.39 28.22
CA ALA A 82 11.83 16.22 29.45
C ALA A 82 12.73 16.38 30.70
N LEU A 83 13.97 15.87 30.65
CA LEU A 83 14.94 16.02 31.73
C LEU A 83 15.38 17.48 31.88
N ARG A 84 15.64 18.18 30.78
CA ARG A 84 16.01 19.59 30.78
C ARG A 84 14.95 20.48 31.44
N LEU A 85 13.67 20.23 31.15
CA LEU A 85 12.55 20.93 31.77
C LEU A 85 12.50 20.72 33.30
N LYS A 86 12.74 19.48 33.77
CA LYS A 86 12.74 19.17 35.21
C LYS A 86 13.86 19.89 35.96
N LEU A 87 15.03 20.04 35.35
CA LEU A 87 16.17 20.71 35.97
C LEU A 87 15.97 22.24 36.08
N GLN A 88 15.29 22.86 35.10
CA GLN A 88 14.98 24.29 35.15
C GLN A 88 14.00 24.66 36.26
N ARG A 89 12.99 23.81 36.52
CA ARG A 89 12.03 24.03 37.62
C ARG A 89 12.69 24.05 39.00
N ARG A 90 13.75 23.24 39.20
CA ARG A 90 14.50 23.18 40.47
C ARG A 90 15.46 24.35 40.68
N ARG A 91 15.67 25.19 39.67
CA ARG A 91 16.57 26.37 39.74
C ARG A 91 15.83 27.68 40.02
N GLY A 92 14.50 27.68 40.04
CA GLY A 92 13.67 28.86 40.32
C GLY A 92 13.02 28.90 41.70
N GLU A 93 13.28 27.92 42.57
CA GLU A 93 12.78 27.85 43.96
C GLU A 93 13.89 28.21 44.97
N GLY A 94 14.64 29.28 44.71
CA GLY A 94 15.69 29.79 45.59
C GLY A 94 15.66 31.30 45.67
#